data_AF-A0A161MIU0-F1
#
_entry.id   AF-A0A161MIU0-F1
#
_cell.length_a   1.000
_cell.length_b   1.000
_cell.length_c   1.000
_cell.angle_alpha   90.00
_cell.angle_beta   90.00
_cell.angle_gamma   90.00
#
_symmetry.space_group_name_H-M   'P 1'
#
loop_
_entity.id
_entity.type
_entity.pdbx_description
1 polymer ?
#
loop_
_entity_poly.entity_id
_entity_poly.type
_entity_poly.pdbx_seq_one_letter_code
_entity_poly.pdbx_strand_id
1 'polypeptide(L)'
;VATYTPVEVGRHVVAVEVDGHPVKGSPFYCNVYNVNNIKVTGLGPAKIGKAVTFSVDATEAGEGTLELVISTQNTTVKAEVNAMSRGLYDVTFVPHLLQPHFVNITFNDQDVPGSPLRCEVVDGSSHKTTATARGEGLNSVVLGTVAYFEVNPHTSEPTVIDAIVTGPNSKQIACKVEKLESGLFRGHYKPNEVGTHSVVITQKS
;
A
#
# COMPACT_ATOMS: atom_id res chain seq x y z
N VAL A 1 -46.43 -23.87 -5.48
CA VAL A 1 -45.10 -23.38 -5.05
C VAL A 1 -45.34 -22.20 -4.13
N ALA A 2 -44.75 -22.20 -2.94
CA ALA A 2 -44.74 -21.04 -2.05
C ALA A 2 -43.34 -20.42 -2.09
N THR A 3 -43.25 -19.09 -2.09
CA THR A 3 -42.00 -18.34 -2.14
C THR A 3 -42.02 -17.24 -1.09
N TYR A 4 -40.88 -16.98 -0.45
CA TYR A 4 -40.70 -15.85 0.45
C TYR A 4 -39.32 -15.23 0.22
N THR A 5 -39.19 -13.94 0.50
CA THR A 5 -37.92 -13.20 0.45
C THR A 5 -37.67 -12.64 1.85
N PRO A 6 -36.74 -13.20 2.63
CA PRO A 6 -36.44 -12.67 3.95
C PRO A 6 -35.81 -11.28 3.84
N VAL A 7 -36.18 -10.39 4.75
CA VAL A 7 -35.68 -9.00 4.81
C VAL A 7 -34.74 -8.75 5.98
N GLU A 8 -34.63 -9.70 6.91
CA GLU A 8 -33.77 -9.66 8.09
C GLU A 8 -32.78 -10.82 8.05
N VAL A 9 -31.58 -10.61 8.59
CA VAL A 9 -30.60 -11.68 8.82
C VAL A 9 -30.99 -12.48 10.06
N GLY A 10 -30.57 -13.74 10.10
CA GLY A 10 -30.76 -14.62 11.24
C GLY A 10 -31.73 -15.79 10.98
N ARG A 11 -32.05 -16.50 12.05
CA ARG A 11 -32.80 -17.74 12.01
C ARG A 11 -34.29 -17.47 11.80
N HIS A 12 -34.81 -17.87 10.65
CA HIS A 12 -36.22 -17.86 10.32
C HIS A 12 -36.84 -19.25 10.57
N VAL A 13 -38.12 -19.26 10.95
CA VAL A 13 -38.89 -20.47 11.22
C VAL A 13 -39.95 -20.62 10.14
N VAL A 14 -39.93 -21.74 9.43
CA VAL A 14 -40.91 -22.05 8.39
C VAL A 14 -41.77 -23.22 8.87
N ALA A 15 -42.98 -22.91 9.33
CA ALA A 15 -43.97 -23.90 9.69
C ALA A 15 -44.78 -24.32 8.46
N VAL A 16 -44.85 -25.63 8.21
CA VAL A 16 -45.65 -26.22 7.13
C VAL A 16 -46.64 -27.20 7.76
N GLU A 17 -47.92 -27.04 7.43
CA GLU A 17 -49.02 -27.84 7.96
C GLU A 17 -49.92 -28.32 6.80
N VAL A 18 -50.56 -29.48 7.01
CA VAL A 18 -51.62 -30.03 6.14
C VAL A 18 -52.81 -30.35 7.04
N ASP A 19 -53.99 -29.85 6.70
CA ASP A 19 -55.22 -30.00 7.50
C ASP A 19 -55.06 -29.61 8.98
N GLY A 20 -54.29 -28.54 9.24
CA GLY A 20 -53.99 -28.05 10.59
C GLY A 20 -53.00 -28.91 11.39
N HIS A 21 -52.34 -29.89 10.74
CA HIS A 21 -51.34 -30.75 11.36
C HIS A 21 -49.95 -30.50 10.74
N PRO A 22 -48.89 -30.30 11.55
CA PRO A 22 -47.53 -30.14 11.03
C PRO A 22 -47.08 -31.32 10.19
N VAL A 23 -46.46 -31.04 9.04
CA VAL A 23 -45.78 -32.09 8.27
C VAL A 23 -44.52 -32.55 9.01
N LYS A 24 -44.03 -33.74 8.68
CA LYS A 24 -42.78 -34.27 9.25
C LYS A 24 -41.62 -33.29 9.01
N GLY A 25 -40.95 -32.88 10.10
CA GLY A 25 -39.83 -31.94 10.06
C GLY A 25 -40.23 -30.47 10.24
N SER A 26 -41.53 -30.16 10.27
CA SER A 26 -42.02 -28.83 10.61
C SER A 26 -41.91 -28.58 12.13
N PRO A 27 -41.44 -27.39 12.56
CA PRO A 27 -40.98 -26.31 11.71
C PRO A 27 -39.56 -26.53 11.19
N PHE A 28 -39.30 -26.04 9.98
CA PHE A 28 -37.96 -25.97 9.41
C PHE A 28 -37.27 -24.68 9.85
N TYR A 29 -35.94 -24.74 9.95
CA TYR A 29 -35.13 -23.58 10.27
C TYR A 29 -34.32 -23.15 9.06
N CYS A 30 -34.37 -21.87 8.74
CA CYS A 30 -33.61 -21.28 7.65
C CYS A 30 -32.73 -20.17 8.20
N ASN A 31 -31.41 -20.32 8.08
CA ASN A 31 -30.47 -19.27 8.45
C ASN A 31 -30.30 -18.32 7.27
N VAL A 32 -30.72 -17.08 7.47
CA VAL A 32 -30.59 -16.01 6.48
C VAL A 32 -29.32 -15.22 6.78
N TYR A 33 -28.49 -14.99 5.77
CA TYR A 33 -27.27 -14.18 5.88
C TYR A 33 -27.24 -13.08 4.81
N ASN A 34 -26.40 -12.07 5.01
CA ASN A 34 -26.20 -10.98 4.06
C ASN A 34 -24.73 -10.54 4.03
N VAL A 35 -24.03 -10.85 2.94
CA VAL A 35 -22.62 -10.46 2.75
C VAL A 35 -22.42 -8.94 2.70
N ASN A 36 -23.45 -8.16 2.34
CA ASN A 36 -23.37 -6.70 2.30
C ASN A 36 -23.27 -6.07 3.70
N ASN A 37 -23.57 -6.83 4.75
CA ASN A 37 -23.39 -6.38 6.13
C ASN A 37 -21.95 -6.60 6.63
N ILE A 38 -21.09 -7.27 5.85
CA ILE A 38 -19.68 -7.47 6.18
C ILE A 38 -18.88 -6.22 5.79
N LYS A 39 -18.07 -5.72 6.73
CA LYS A 39 -17.27 -4.50 6.56
C LYS A 39 -15.80 -4.81 6.77
N VAL A 40 -14.97 -4.37 5.83
CA VAL A 40 -13.51 -4.43 5.95
C VAL A 40 -12.99 -3.01 6.16
N THR A 41 -12.23 -2.78 7.22
CA THR A 41 -11.72 -1.46 7.59
C THR A 41 -10.24 -1.49 7.95
N GLY A 42 -9.55 -0.36 7.79
CA GLY A 42 -8.12 -0.24 8.13
C GLY A 42 -7.16 -0.81 7.08
N LEU A 43 -7.66 -1.42 6.00
CA LEU A 43 -6.82 -1.86 4.88
C LEU A 43 -6.49 -0.66 3.97
N GLY A 44 -5.25 -0.18 4.07
CA GLY A 44 -4.70 0.88 3.20
C GLY A 44 -3.34 0.48 2.62
N PRO A 45 -2.62 1.42 1.99
CA PRO A 45 -1.27 1.16 1.50
C PRO A 45 -0.33 0.67 2.61
N ALA A 46 0.40 -0.40 2.31
CA ALA A 46 1.33 -1.06 3.20
C ALA A 46 2.77 -0.65 2.91
N LYS A 47 3.66 -0.85 3.88
CA LYS A 47 5.11 -0.73 3.68
C LYS A 47 5.75 -2.10 3.67
N ILE A 48 6.67 -2.34 2.73
CA ILE A 48 7.41 -3.60 2.70
C ILE A 48 8.10 -3.88 4.04
N GLY A 49 8.00 -5.13 4.50
CA GLY A 49 8.60 -5.59 5.75
C GLY A 49 7.97 -5.04 7.03
N LYS A 50 6.86 -4.31 6.95
CA LYS A 50 6.11 -3.81 8.11
C LYS A 50 4.76 -4.51 8.22
N ALA A 51 4.42 -4.95 9.42
CA ALA A 51 3.12 -5.54 9.69
C ALA A 51 2.00 -4.54 9.37
N VAL A 52 0.94 -5.05 8.75
CA VAL A 52 -0.30 -4.33 8.48
C VAL A 52 -1.43 -5.12 9.10
N THR A 53 -2.26 -4.42 9.87
CA THR A 53 -3.45 -4.99 10.52
C THR A 53 -4.68 -4.28 9.99
N PHE A 54 -5.69 -5.05 9.59
CA PHE A 54 -7.00 -4.56 9.20
C PHE A 54 -8.09 -5.38 9.89
N SER A 55 -9.29 -4.84 9.98
CA SER A 55 -10.42 -5.47 10.68
C SER A 55 -11.49 -5.93 9.71
N VAL A 56 -12.07 -7.09 9.99
CA VAL A 56 -13.19 -7.70 9.26
C VAL A 56 -14.34 -7.90 10.24
N ASP A 57 -15.39 -7.10 10.04
CA ASP A 57 -16.60 -7.11 10.85
C ASP A 57 -17.73 -7.81 10.08
N ALA A 58 -18.08 -9.01 10.52
CA ALA A 58 -19.19 -9.83 10.07
C ALA A 58 -20.27 -10.01 11.15
N THR A 59 -20.28 -9.16 12.18
CA THR A 59 -21.20 -9.28 13.32
C THR A 59 -22.68 -9.17 12.92
N GLU A 60 -22.97 -8.42 11.85
CA GLU A 60 -24.32 -8.21 11.30
C GLU A 60 -24.63 -9.09 10.07
N ALA A 61 -23.73 -10.01 9.70
CA ALA A 61 -23.87 -10.80 8.46
C ALA A 61 -24.84 -11.98 8.60
N GLY A 62 -25.20 -12.37 9.82
CA GLY A 62 -25.90 -13.64 10.09
C GLY A 62 -24.93 -14.81 10.30
N GLU A 63 -25.46 -16.02 10.35
CA GLU A 63 -24.65 -17.22 10.58
C GLU A 63 -23.97 -17.69 9.28
N GLY A 64 -22.66 -17.97 9.36
CA GLY A 64 -21.91 -18.48 8.23
C GLY A 64 -20.42 -18.63 8.50
N THR A 65 -19.71 -19.14 7.50
CA THR A 65 -18.26 -19.35 7.52
C THR A 65 -17.58 -18.26 6.72
N LEU A 66 -16.60 -17.59 7.33
CA LEU A 66 -15.75 -16.61 6.67
C LEU A 66 -14.43 -17.25 6.30
N GLU A 67 -14.02 -17.12 5.04
CA GLU A 67 -12.71 -17.56 4.56
C GLU A 67 -11.92 -16.37 4.04
N LEU A 68 -10.60 -16.38 4.27
CA LEU A 68 -9.72 -15.29 3.91
C LEU A 68 -8.40 -15.81 3.35
N VAL A 69 -8.02 -15.29 2.18
CA VAL A 69 -6.74 -15.59 1.54
C VAL A 69 -6.09 -14.29 1.10
N ILE A 70 -4.88 -14.04 1.60
CA ILE A 70 -4.03 -12.95 1.11
C ILE A 70 -3.09 -13.53 0.07
N SER A 71 -3.03 -12.92 -1.12
CA SER A 71 -2.16 -13.35 -2.20
C SER A 71 -1.53 -12.17 -2.92
N THR A 72 -0.45 -12.46 -3.63
CA THR A 72 0.04 -11.63 -4.74
C THR A 72 -0.42 -12.27 -6.05
N GLN A 73 0.06 -11.80 -7.21
CA GLN A 73 -0.25 -12.45 -8.48
C GLN A 73 0.17 -13.94 -8.53
N ASN A 74 1.26 -14.29 -7.84
CA ASN A 74 1.89 -15.60 -8.03
C ASN A 74 1.96 -16.45 -6.75
N THR A 75 1.72 -15.86 -5.57
CA THR A 75 1.97 -16.53 -4.28
C THR A 75 0.94 -16.14 -3.24
N THR A 76 0.63 -17.05 -2.32
CA THR A 76 -0.13 -16.77 -1.11
C THR A 76 0.77 -16.19 -0.03
N VAL A 77 0.22 -15.28 0.78
CA VAL A 77 0.91 -14.62 1.88
C VAL A 77 0.29 -15.08 3.19
N LYS A 78 1.13 -15.51 4.13
CA LYS A 78 0.67 -15.93 5.45
C LYS A 78 0.12 -14.72 6.21
N ALA A 79 -1.05 -14.91 6.82
CA ALA A 79 -1.68 -13.94 7.71
C ALA A 79 -1.94 -14.59 9.07
N GLU A 80 -1.96 -13.77 10.10
CA GLU A 80 -2.42 -14.10 11.44
C GLU A 80 -3.81 -13.51 11.64
N VAL A 81 -4.75 -14.35 12.09
CA VAL A 81 -6.14 -13.93 12.33
C VAL A 81 -6.40 -14.02 13.83
N ASN A 82 -6.83 -12.90 14.41
CA ASN A 82 -7.20 -12.80 15.82
C ASN A 82 -8.70 -12.54 15.93
N ALA A 83 -9.41 -13.43 16.62
CA ALA A 83 -10.84 -13.26 16.88
C ALA A 83 -11.03 -12.33 18.08
N MET A 84 -11.57 -11.14 17.83
CA MET A 84 -11.80 -10.12 18.86
C MET A 84 -13.13 -10.34 19.58
N SER A 85 -14.14 -10.74 18.83
CA SER A 85 -15.42 -11.23 19.35
C SER A 85 -16.12 -12.08 18.28
N ARG A 86 -17.33 -12.61 18.56
CA ARG A 86 -18.09 -13.40 17.59
C ARG A 86 -18.38 -12.55 16.35
N GLY A 87 -17.77 -12.89 15.22
CA GLY A 87 -17.95 -12.19 13.95
C GLY A 87 -17.04 -10.97 13.76
N LEU A 88 -16.13 -10.67 14.68
CA LEU A 88 -15.18 -9.56 14.53
C LEU A 88 -13.74 -10.09 14.60
N TYR A 89 -12.97 -9.83 13.55
CA TYR A 89 -11.63 -10.37 13.37
C TYR A 89 -10.63 -9.29 13.01
N ASP A 90 -9.46 -9.32 13.65
CA ASP A 90 -8.30 -8.55 13.21
C ASP A 90 -7.35 -9.47 12.44
N VAL A 91 -6.93 -9.03 11.27
CA VAL A 91 -6.09 -9.80 10.35
C VAL A 91 -4.79 -9.04 10.15
N THR A 92 -3.66 -9.70 10.44
CA THR A 92 -2.33 -9.11 10.34
C THR A 92 -1.47 -9.89 9.36
N PHE A 93 -0.78 -9.19 8.46
CA PHE A 93 0.23 -9.79 7.59
C PHE A 93 1.43 -8.86 7.38
N VAL A 94 2.55 -9.42 6.93
CA VAL A 94 3.76 -8.67 6.58
C VAL A 94 4.02 -8.85 5.08
N PRO A 95 3.90 -7.80 4.25
CA PRO A 95 4.26 -7.90 2.83
C PRO A 95 5.78 -7.94 2.66
N HIS A 96 6.26 -8.93 1.92
CA HIS A 96 7.69 -9.09 1.64
C HIS A 96 8.07 -8.77 0.20
N LEU A 97 7.10 -8.45 -0.66
CA LEU A 97 7.30 -8.11 -2.06
C LEU A 97 6.76 -6.71 -2.35
N LEU A 98 7.52 -5.89 -3.08
CA LEU A 98 7.11 -4.56 -3.56
C LEU A 98 6.17 -4.68 -4.75
N GLN A 99 4.99 -5.25 -4.52
CA GLN A 99 3.93 -5.40 -5.50
C GLN A 99 2.57 -5.40 -4.81
N PRO A 100 1.48 -5.15 -5.54
CA PRO A 100 0.14 -5.23 -4.98
C PRO A 100 -0.14 -6.60 -4.36
N HIS A 101 -0.75 -6.58 -3.18
CA HIS A 101 -1.33 -7.75 -2.53
C HIS A 101 -2.86 -7.66 -2.62
N PHE A 102 -3.52 -8.79 -2.64
CA PHE A 102 -4.96 -8.94 -2.79
C PHE A 102 -5.49 -9.74 -1.60
N VAL A 103 -6.43 -9.14 -0.87
CA VAL A 103 -7.15 -9.79 0.22
C VAL A 103 -8.47 -10.30 -0.34
N ASN A 104 -8.59 -11.61 -0.52
CA ASN A 104 -9.80 -12.27 -0.97
C ASN A 104 -10.57 -12.73 0.27
N ILE A 105 -11.85 -12.36 0.36
CA ILE A 105 -12.70 -12.72 1.50
C ILE A 105 -14.04 -13.24 0.97
N THR A 106 -14.42 -14.42 1.40
CA THR A 106 -15.72 -15.03 1.12
C THR A 106 -16.48 -15.31 2.41
N PHE A 107 -17.80 -15.32 2.31
CA PHE A 107 -18.70 -15.70 3.39
C PHE A 107 -19.76 -16.66 2.82
N ASN A 108 -19.78 -17.90 3.32
CA ASN A 108 -20.57 -19.01 2.74
C ASN A 108 -20.32 -19.14 1.21
N ASP A 109 -19.05 -19.17 0.81
CA ASP A 109 -18.60 -19.26 -0.59
C ASP A 109 -18.97 -18.07 -1.50
N GLN A 110 -19.53 -16.99 -0.94
CA GLN A 110 -19.87 -15.78 -1.67
C GLN A 110 -18.89 -14.64 -1.35
N ASP A 111 -18.38 -13.95 -2.37
CA ASP A 111 -17.52 -12.77 -2.19
C ASP A 111 -18.22 -11.69 -1.36
N VAL A 112 -17.47 -11.15 -0.39
CA VAL A 112 -17.91 -9.97 0.37
C VAL A 112 -17.71 -8.70 -0.47
N PRO A 113 -18.43 -7.60 -0.18
CA PRO A 113 -18.27 -6.35 -0.92
C PRO A 113 -16.81 -5.88 -0.97
N GLY A 114 -16.33 -5.61 -2.17
CA GLY A 114 -14.97 -5.13 -2.41
C GLY A 114 -13.91 -6.24 -2.49
N SER A 115 -14.24 -7.51 -2.25
CA SER A 115 -13.34 -8.63 -2.53
C SER A 115 -13.14 -8.79 -4.05
N PRO A 116 -11.90 -8.99 -4.53
CA PRO A 116 -10.65 -8.90 -3.80
C PRO A 116 -10.25 -7.44 -3.47
N LEU A 117 -9.87 -7.19 -2.22
CA LEU A 117 -9.39 -5.88 -1.80
C LEU A 117 -7.90 -5.73 -2.14
N ARG A 118 -7.57 -4.68 -2.90
CA ARG A 118 -6.20 -4.40 -3.33
C ARG A 118 -5.45 -3.55 -2.29
N CYS A 119 -4.30 -4.06 -1.85
CA CYS A 119 -3.36 -3.38 -0.95
C CYS A 119 -2.06 -3.05 -1.71
N GLU A 120 -1.82 -1.77 -1.94
CA GLU A 120 -0.56 -1.30 -2.54
C GLU A 120 0.58 -1.39 -1.53
N VAL A 121 1.71 -1.98 -1.93
CA VAL A 121 2.91 -2.06 -1.09
C VAL A 121 3.95 -1.09 -1.61
N VAL A 122 4.29 -0.10 -0.79
CA VAL A 122 5.32 0.89 -1.11
C VAL A 122 6.60 0.60 -0.34
N ASP A 123 7.71 1.12 -0.87
CA ASP A 123 8.93 1.15 -0.10
C ASP A 123 8.81 2.21 1.01
N GLY A 124 9.02 1.75 2.25
CA GLY A 124 9.09 2.62 3.42
C GLY A 124 10.42 3.37 3.53
N SER A 125 11.40 3.07 2.67
CA SER A 125 12.58 3.88 2.46
C SER A 125 12.16 5.21 1.83
N SER A 126 11.70 6.13 2.68
CA SER A 126 12.06 7.50 2.39
C SER A 126 13.59 7.49 2.42
N HIS A 127 14.24 7.52 1.26
CA HIS A 127 15.57 8.09 1.15
C HIS A 127 15.43 9.57 1.56
N LYS A 128 15.23 9.84 2.86
CA LYS A 128 15.68 11.09 3.45
C LYS A 128 17.18 11.00 3.33
N THR A 129 17.68 11.43 2.18
CA THR A 129 19.11 11.61 2.01
C THR A 129 19.55 12.53 3.14
N THR A 130 20.50 12.06 3.94
CA THR A 130 21.21 12.91 4.89
C THR A 130 22.23 13.78 4.16
N ALA A 131 22.37 13.64 2.83
CA ALA A 131 23.33 14.37 2.06
C ALA A 131 23.07 15.88 2.13
N THR A 132 24.15 16.64 2.22
CA THR A 132 24.11 18.10 2.19
C THR A 132 24.89 18.59 0.99
N ALA A 133 24.50 19.74 0.42
CA ALA A 133 25.20 20.37 -0.68
C ALA A 133 25.53 21.83 -0.33
N ARG A 134 26.71 22.30 -0.73
CA ARG A 134 27.19 23.66 -0.45
C ARG A 134 28.12 24.18 -1.56
N GLY A 135 28.32 25.49 -1.62
CA GLY A 135 29.27 26.13 -2.52
C GLY A 135 28.65 27.25 -3.33
N GLU A 136 29.49 28.15 -3.85
CA GLU A 136 29.04 29.33 -4.60
C GLU A 136 28.25 28.96 -5.85
N GLY A 137 28.55 27.80 -6.46
CA GLY A 137 27.80 27.24 -7.58
C GLY A 137 26.33 26.92 -7.32
N LEU A 138 25.85 26.99 -6.06
CA LEU A 138 24.43 26.85 -5.70
C LEU A 138 23.77 28.18 -5.35
N ASN A 139 24.51 29.30 -5.34
CA ASN A 139 24.01 30.59 -4.90
C ASN A 139 24.04 31.65 -6.01
N SER A 140 25.22 31.93 -6.57
CA SER A 140 25.38 32.95 -7.61
C SER A 140 26.63 32.64 -8.44
N VAL A 141 26.48 32.68 -9.77
CA VAL A 141 27.52 32.27 -10.71
C VAL A 141 27.61 33.23 -11.87
N VAL A 142 28.81 33.37 -12.43
CA VAL A 142 29.06 34.22 -13.60
C VAL A 142 28.81 33.43 -14.88
N LEU A 143 27.97 33.97 -15.77
CA LEU A 143 27.69 33.40 -17.09
C LEU A 143 28.99 33.03 -17.82
N GLY A 144 29.07 31.81 -18.35
CA GLY A 144 30.22 31.36 -19.15
C GLY A 144 31.45 30.95 -18.34
N THR A 145 31.44 31.09 -17.01
CA THR A 145 32.52 30.61 -16.13
C THR A 145 32.18 29.22 -15.57
N VAL A 146 33.20 28.44 -15.21
CA VAL A 146 32.95 27.14 -14.55
C VAL A 146 32.59 27.42 -13.09
N ALA A 147 31.39 26.99 -12.70
CA ALA A 147 30.92 27.01 -11.34
C ALA A 147 30.97 25.60 -10.73
N TYR A 148 31.11 25.52 -9.40
CA TYR A 148 31.13 24.25 -8.71
C TYR A 148 30.38 24.28 -7.37
N PHE A 149 29.97 23.08 -6.94
CA PHE A 149 29.39 22.82 -5.64
C PHE A 149 29.89 21.49 -5.10
N GLU A 150 29.86 21.34 -3.77
CA GLU A 150 30.24 20.12 -3.06
C GLU A 150 29.02 19.44 -2.47
N VAL A 151 29.00 18.11 -2.50
CA VAL A 151 28.00 17.25 -1.89
C VAL A 151 28.68 16.38 -0.86
N ASN A 152 28.20 16.44 0.39
CA ASN A 152 28.55 15.51 1.43
C ASN A 152 27.47 14.43 1.48
N PRO A 153 27.78 13.16 1.15
CA PRO A 153 26.77 12.10 1.15
C PRO A 153 26.38 11.64 2.57
N HIS A 154 27.10 12.10 3.60
CA HIS A 154 26.90 11.73 5.01
C HIS A 154 26.83 10.22 5.26
N THR A 155 27.54 9.44 4.45
CA THR A 155 27.69 7.99 4.59
C THR A 155 29.15 7.60 4.38
N SER A 156 29.58 6.58 5.13
CA SER A 156 30.86 5.90 4.94
C SER A 156 30.76 4.76 3.91
N GLU A 157 29.55 4.39 3.49
CA GLU A 157 29.34 3.34 2.50
C GLU A 157 29.69 3.85 1.08
N PRO A 158 30.19 2.97 0.19
CA PRO A 158 30.34 3.30 -1.22
C PRO A 158 29.01 3.80 -1.81
N THR A 159 29.02 4.95 -2.45
CA THR A 159 27.82 5.55 -3.06
C THR A 159 28.21 6.28 -4.34
N VAL A 160 27.24 6.45 -5.23
CA VAL A 160 27.38 7.24 -6.47
C VAL A 160 26.51 8.48 -6.36
N ILE A 161 27.11 9.65 -6.55
CA ILE A 161 26.41 10.93 -6.66
C ILE A 161 26.38 11.33 -8.13
N ASP A 162 25.18 11.69 -8.59
CA ASP A 162 24.96 12.29 -9.91
C ASP A 162 24.24 13.64 -9.76
N ALA A 163 24.38 14.52 -10.74
CA ALA A 163 23.76 15.84 -10.72
C ALA A 163 23.31 16.28 -12.11
N ILE A 164 22.08 16.78 -12.18
CA ILE A 164 21.50 17.38 -13.39
C ILE A 164 21.30 18.86 -13.14
N VAL A 165 21.89 19.69 -14.00
CA VAL A 165 21.69 21.13 -14.00
C VAL A 165 20.75 21.48 -15.16
N THR A 166 19.68 22.21 -14.87
CA THR A 166 18.69 22.64 -15.86
C THR A 166 18.65 24.16 -15.91
N GLY A 167 18.86 24.74 -17.09
CA GLY A 167 18.81 26.18 -17.31
C GLY A 167 17.38 26.74 -17.37
N PRO A 168 17.23 28.08 -17.41
CA PRO A 168 15.92 28.76 -17.44
C PRO A 168 15.03 28.34 -18.62
N ASN A 169 15.65 27.97 -19.74
CA ASN A 169 14.99 27.49 -20.96
C ASN A 169 14.60 26.00 -20.90
N SER A 170 14.67 25.36 -19.73
CA SER A 170 14.45 23.92 -19.52
C SER A 170 15.44 22.99 -20.22
N LYS A 171 16.55 23.49 -20.77
CA LYS A 171 17.62 22.66 -21.34
C LYS A 171 18.58 22.20 -20.26
N GLN A 172 19.00 20.95 -20.36
CA GLN A 172 20.03 20.39 -19.48
C GLN A 172 21.40 20.95 -19.84
N ILE A 173 22.17 21.27 -18.81
CA ILE A 173 23.56 21.68 -18.86
C ILE A 173 24.39 20.51 -18.33
N ALA A 174 25.46 20.17 -19.06
CA ALA A 174 26.38 19.12 -18.63
C ALA A 174 26.98 19.47 -17.26
N CYS A 175 26.81 18.56 -16.30
CA CYS A 175 27.41 18.64 -14.98
C CYS A 175 28.33 17.45 -14.77
N LYS A 176 29.63 17.70 -14.57
CA LYS A 176 30.60 16.65 -14.29
C LYS A 176 30.74 16.51 -12.78
N VAL A 177 30.43 15.34 -12.24
CA VAL A 177 30.61 15.01 -10.82
C VAL A 177 31.88 14.16 -10.64
N GLU A 178 32.72 14.53 -9.68
CA GLU A 178 33.91 13.77 -9.31
C GLU A 178 33.99 13.56 -7.79
N LYS A 179 34.54 12.42 -7.37
CA LYS A 179 34.79 12.12 -5.95
C LYS A 179 36.15 12.66 -5.54
N LEU A 180 36.18 13.46 -4.47
CA LEU A 180 37.41 14.03 -3.90
C LEU A 180 38.05 13.06 -2.90
N GLU A 181 39.35 13.25 -2.62
CA GLU A 181 40.09 12.47 -1.61
C GLU A 181 39.48 12.58 -0.21
N SER A 182 38.80 13.70 0.09
CA SER A 182 38.07 13.92 1.34
C SER A 182 36.81 13.06 1.50
N GLY A 183 36.38 12.36 0.45
CA GLY A 183 35.12 11.61 0.40
C GLY A 183 33.89 12.43 -0.02
N LEU A 184 34.05 13.76 -0.16
CA LEU A 184 33.02 14.62 -0.75
C LEU A 184 32.96 14.44 -2.28
N PHE A 185 31.85 14.83 -2.88
CA PHE A 185 31.69 14.88 -4.34
C PHE A 185 31.65 16.34 -4.80
N ARG A 186 32.27 16.66 -5.94
CA ARG A 186 32.26 18.00 -6.53
C ARG A 186 31.61 17.98 -7.91
N GLY A 187 30.52 18.72 -8.06
CA GLY A 187 29.84 18.95 -9.33
C GLY A 187 30.37 20.21 -10.00
N HIS A 188 30.72 20.12 -11.28
CA HIS A 188 31.17 21.24 -12.11
C HIS A 188 30.19 21.46 -13.26
N TYR A 189 29.75 22.70 -13.45
CA TYR A 189 28.90 23.07 -14.58
C TYR A 189 29.28 24.46 -15.10
N LYS A 190 28.86 24.77 -16.32
CA LYS A 190 29.10 26.08 -16.95
C LYS A 190 27.75 26.64 -17.43
N PRO A 191 27.18 27.66 -16.76
CA PRO A 191 25.94 28.28 -17.21
C PRO A 191 26.15 28.94 -18.57
N ASN A 192 25.20 28.73 -19.47
CA ASN A 192 25.21 29.28 -20.84
C ASN A 192 24.08 30.29 -21.09
N GLU A 193 23.22 30.53 -20.10
CA GLU A 193 22.12 31.49 -20.16
C GLU A 193 21.98 32.22 -18.82
N VAL A 194 21.46 33.45 -18.85
CA VAL A 194 21.18 34.23 -17.63
C VAL A 194 19.81 33.85 -17.10
N GLY A 195 19.72 33.53 -15.81
CA GLY A 195 18.46 33.26 -15.11
C GLY A 195 18.58 32.15 -14.07
N THR A 196 17.44 31.76 -13.50
CA THR A 196 17.37 30.70 -12.50
C THR A 196 17.70 29.33 -13.10
N HIS A 197 18.68 28.66 -12.50
CA HIS A 197 19.00 27.28 -12.81
C HIS A 197 18.48 26.37 -11.69
N SER A 198 18.05 25.17 -12.05
CA SER A 198 17.73 24.11 -11.11
C SER A 198 18.87 23.10 -11.07
N VAL A 199 19.28 22.68 -9.87
CA VAL A 199 20.25 21.61 -9.66
C VAL A 199 19.55 20.47 -8.93
N VAL A 200 19.48 19.31 -9.56
CA VAL A 200 18.92 18.09 -8.96
C VAL A 200 20.07 17.12 -8.70
N ILE A 201 20.27 16.76 -7.43
CA ILE A 201 21.31 15.82 -7.00
C ILE A 201 20.66 14.48 -6.68
N THR A 202 21.22 13.38 -7.21
CA THR A 202 20.75 12.02 -6.96
C THR A 202 21.86 11.23 -6.28
N GLN A 203 21.54 10.58 -5.16
CA GLN A 203 22.43 9.65 -4.47
C GLN A 203 21.91 8.22 -4.71
N LYS A 204 22.79 7.35 -5.24
CA LYS A 204 22.50 5.92 -5.43
C LYS A 204 23.39 5.12 -4.49
N SER A 205 22.76 4.33 -3.63
CA SER A 205 23.37 3.29 -2.79
C SER A 205 23.45 1.98 -3.55
#